data_AF-A0A0Q7IMC6-F1
#
_entry.id   AF-A0A0Q7IMC6-F1
#
_cell.length_a   1.000
_cell.length_b   1.000
_cell.length_c   1.000
_cell.angle_alpha   90.00
_cell.angle_beta   90.00
_cell.angle_gamma   90.00
#
_symmetry.space_group_name_H-M   'P 1'
#
loop_
_entity.id
_entity.type
_entity.pdbx_description
1 polymer ?
#
loop_
_entity_poly.entity_id
_entity_poly.type
_entity_poly.pdbx_seq_one_letter_code
_entity_poly.pdbx_strand_id
1 'polypeptide(L)'
;MVAVSSAAYSTNSYYKAAASAQAATATTTASTAASGTGEQAATSVTLSDEALAALAERDFATVVADARAKLSALLTEAGRTSPLEGDKLALDLSSLDARELFAMASDDSFTQDEQDAAGLEMQRRFEAALAGPAAVAEVTGNFTGLYKAAAEYLDSLGAEEKAGADWIAGRAAITEAQKQLQAAPKTMPDAGADDPVALYLALVEAGEAAEPQAIEDVATGARKTLDTLYADAIKAGKVPTFNKSTTVGTYIDMSKFPSRTLSSIVLDATGQFTTQEVSAANTALRDKSGAALLAGFQNAAKSSDPTAFSQNIMSIFASMSAEERQAAGWSEKFYQAAVDSYTTTSKLTQMFAQAGGDSTGFLSWMGK
;
A
#
# COMPACT_ATOMS: atom_id res chain seq x y z
N MET A 1 -5.06 -21.62 -14.88
CA MET A 1 -5.08 -20.19 -14.53
C MET A 1 -3.91 -19.97 -13.60
N VAL A 2 -2.85 -19.28 -14.05
CA VAL A 2 -1.80 -18.83 -13.12
C VAL A 2 -2.34 -17.59 -12.46
N ALA A 3 -2.79 -17.72 -11.21
CA ALA A 3 -3.17 -16.58 -10.41
C ALA A 3 -1.88 -15.87 -10.01
N VAL A 4 -1.54 -14.79 -10.70
CA VAL A 4 -0.68 -13.76 -10.13
C VAL A 4 -1.53 -13.07 -9.06
N SER A 5 -1.55 -13.68 -7.88
CA SER A 5 -2.17 -13.11 -6.68
C SER A 5 -1.17 -12.14 -6.07
N SER A 6 -1.02 -10.96 -6.66
CA SER A 6 -0.29 -9.84 -6.07
C SER A 6 -1.16 -9.11 -5.05
N ALA A 7 -1.76 -9.85 -4.12
CA ALA A 7 -2.24 -9.31 -2.86
C ALA A 7 -1.12 -9.49 -1.82
N ALA A 8 0.10 -9.08 -2.18
CA ALA A 8 1.13 -8.86 -1.18
C ALA A 8 0.60 -7.76 -0.25
N TYR A 9 0.79 -7.97 1.05
CA TYR A 9 0.38 -7.10 2.15
C TYR A 9 0.91 -5.67 1.95
N SER A 10 0.25 -4.89 1.11
CA SER A 10 0.62 -3.50 0.89
C SER A 10 0.00 -2.66 2.01
N THR A 11 0.88 -2.15 2.87
CA THR A 11 0.59 -1.24 3.97
C THR A 11 0.51 0.22 3.51
N ASN A 12 0.87 0.51 2.25
CA ASN A 12 0.69 1.82 1.62
C ASN A 12 -0.80 2.19 1.53
N SER A 13 -1.12 3.42 1.94
CA SER A 13 -2.49 3.92 2.10
C SER A 13 -3.30 3.87 0.80
N TYR A 14 -2.71 4.26 -0.32
CA TYR A 14 -3.36 4.23 -1.63
C TYR A 14 -3.65 2.80 -2.09
N TYR A 15 -2.66 1.90 -2.04
CA TYR A 15 -2.83 0.51 -2.47
C TYR A 15 -3.81 -0.25 -1.58
N LYS A 16 -3.79 -0.04 -0.25
CA LYS A 16 -4.75 -0.60 0.70
C LYS A 16 -6.19 -0.12 0.43
N ALA A 17 -6.37 1.18 0.16
CA ALA A 17 -7.67 1.74 -0.17
C ALA A 17 -8.19 1.21 -1.52
N ALA A 18 -7.33 1.10 -2.53
CA ALA A 18 -7.68 0.54 -3.83
C ALA A 18 -8.02 -0.97 -3.76
N ALA A 19 -7.31 -1.75 -2.93
CA ALA A 19 -7.53 -3.18 -2.77
C ALA A 19 -8.81 -3.50 -1.97
N SER A 20 -9.06 -2.77 -0.87
CA SER A 20 -10.25 -2.97 -0.01
C SER A 20 -11.57 -2.69 -0.74
N ALA A 21 -11.59 -1.70 -1.62
CA ALA A 21 -12.76 -1.40 -2.43
C ALA A 21 -12.98 -2.39 -3.59
N GLN A 22 -11.92 -2.96 -4.17
CA GLN A 22 -12.04 -4.07 -5.13
C GLN A 22 -12.61 -5.35 -4.49
N ALA A 23 -12.22 -5.65 -3.24
CA ALA A 23 -12.77 -6.76 -2.48
C ALA A 23 -14.29 -6.58 -2.20
N ALA A 24 -14.74 -5.35 -1.91
CA ALA A 24 -16.16 -5.03 -1.69
C ALA A 24 -17.03 -5.22 -2.96
N THR A 25 -16.47 -4.97 -4.15
CA THR A 25 -17.13 -5.29 -5.43
C THR A 25 -17.14 -6.78 -5.78
N ALA A 26 -16.22 -7.58 -5.24
CA ALA A 26 -16.25 -9.04 -5.40
C ALA A 26 -17.37 -9.67 -4.53
N THR A 27 -17.64 -9.14 -3.33
CA THR A 27 -18.67 -9.65 -2.42
C THR A 27 -20.10 -9.48 -2.96
N THR A 28 -20.34 -8.44 -3.77
CA THR A 28 -21.64 -8.23 -4.43
C THR A 28 -21.92 -9.24 -5.55
N THR A 29 -20.91 -9.96 -6.04
CA THR A 29 -21.08 -11.00 -7.09
C THR A 29 -21.30 -12.40 -6.50
N ALA A 30 -21.05 -12.60 -5.19
CA ALA A 30 -21.29 -13.87 -4.49
C ALA A 30 -22.68 -13.96 -3.83
N SER A 31 -23.49 -12.90 -3.92
CA SER A 31 -24.77 -12.78 -3.21
C SER A 31 -25.97 -13.17 -4.07
N THR A 32 -25.93 -14.36 -4.70
CA THR A 32 -27.14 -15.03 -5.21
C THR A 32 -27.05 -16.53 -4.97
N ALA A 33 -27.17 -16.95 -3.70
CA ALA A 33 -27.60 -18.28 -3.34
C ALA A 33 -28.26 -18.28 -1.94
N ALA A 34 -29.59 -18.43 -1.95
CA ALA A 34 -30.48 -18.98 -0.93
C ALA A 34 -30.42 -18.44 0.52
N SER A 35 -31.47 -17.68 0.86
CA SER A 35 -31.97 -17.54 2.23
C SER A 35 -32.52 -18.86 2.76
N GLY A 36 -32.11 -19.24 3.97
CA GLY A 36 -32.68 -20.33 4.74
C GLY A 36 -32.23 -20.21 6.19
N THR A 37 -33.05 -19.57 7.03
CA THR A 37 -32.89 -19.50 8.48
C THR A 37 -33.09 -20.90 9.10
N GLY A 38 -32.06 -21.41 9.74
CA GLY A 38 -32.12 -22.58 10.62
C GLY A 38 -30.89 -22.60 11.52
N GLU A 39 -31.10 -22.53 12.83
CA GLU A 39 -30.07 -22.73 13.84
C GLU A 39 -29.32 -24.04 13.57
N GLN A 40 -28.00 -23.97 13.39
CA GLN A 40 -27.14 -25.16 13.26
C GLN A 40 -26.21 -25.25 14.47
N ALA A 41 -26.39 -26.34 15.20
CA ALA A 41 -25.52 -26.81 16.25
C ALA A 41 -24.07 -26.93 15.75
N ALA A 42 -23.11 -26.62 16.63
CA ALA A 42 -21.68 -26.67 16.35
C ALA A 42 -21.24 -28.08 15.93
N THR A 43 -21.07 -28.30 14.64
CA THR A 43 -20.24 -29.39 14.10
C THR A 43 -18.79 -28.96 14.23
N SER A 44 -18.01 -29.63 15.07
CA SER A 44 -16.56 -29.48 15.07
C SER A 44 -16.03 -29.97 13.72
N VAL A 45 -15.63 -29.05 12.86
CA VAL A 45 -14.93 -29.35 11.61
C VAL A 45 -13.49 -29.64 11.96
N THR A 46 -13.13 -30.92 12.05
CA THR A 46 -11.73 -31.34 12.13
C THR A 46 -11.12 -31.22 10.74
N LEU A 47 -10.16 -30.31 10.56
CA LEU A 47 -9.40 -30.16 9.31
C LEU A 47 -8.61 -31.46 9.04
N SER A 48 -8.49 -31.88 7.78
CA SER A 48 -7.67 -33.05 7.43
C SER A 48 -6.19 -32.76 7.65
N ASP A 49 -5.35 -33.79 7.75
CA ASP A 49 -3.90 -33.63 7.95
C ASP A 49 -3.25 -32.86 6.79
N GLU A 50 -3.77 -32.99 5.56
CA GLU A 50 -3.34 -32.21 4.40
C GLU A 50 -3.79 -30.75 4.48
N ALA A 51 -4.97 -30.47 5.06
CA ALA A 51 -5.43 -29.12 5.30
C ALA A 51 -4.66 -28.45 6.44
N LEU A 52 -4.26 -29.22 7.46
CA LEU A 52 -3.37 -28.77 8.53
C LEU A 52 -1.94 -28.54 8.03
N ALA A 53 -1.44 -29.38 7.11
CA ALA A 53 -0.14 -29.18 6.46
C ALA A 53 -0.14 -28.00 5.47
N ALA A 54 -1.26 -27.74 4.80
CA ALA A 54 -1.45 -26.54 3.98
C ALA A 54 -1.64 -25.27 4.83
N LEU A 55 -2.05 -25.42 6.10
CA LEU A 55 -2.15 -24.35 7.08
C LEU A 55 -0.85 -24.15 7.88
N ALA A 56 0.07 -25.13 7.84
CA ALA A 56 1.37 -25.02 8.49
C ALA A 56 2.15 -23.88 7.82
N GLU A 57 2.55 -22.90 8.64
CA GLU A 57 3.41 -21.83 8.18
C GLU A 57 4.68 -22.44 7.59
N ARG A 58 4.99 -22.09 6.34
CA ARG A 58 6.16 -22.60 5.61
C ARG A 58 7.40 -22.39 6.46
N ASP A 59 8.30 -23.37 6.52
CA ASP A 59 9.59 -23.16 7.19
C ASP A 59 10.45 -22.11 6.45
N PHE A 60 11.38 -21.50 7.18
CA PHE A 60 12.20 -20.42 6.65
C PHE A 60 13.14 -20.89 5.52
N ALA A 61 13.63 -22.13 5.57
CA ALA A 61 14.47 -22.69 4.50
C ALA A 61 13.71 -22.77 3.16
N THR A 62 12.42 -23.11 3.21
CA THR A 62 11.52 -23.09 2.04
C THR A 62 11.28 -21.66 1.56
N VAL A 63 11.19 -20.68 2.46
CA VAL A 63 11.10 -19.25 2.08
C VAL A 63 12.38 -18.78 1.36
N VAL A 64 13.56 -19.12 1.88
CA VAL A 64 14.85 -18.81 1.24
C VAL A 64 14.93 -19.43 -0.17
N ALA A 65 14.54 -20.69 -0.33
CA ALA A 65 14.55 -21.38 -1.62
C ALA A 65 13.61 -20.71 -2.65
N ASP A 66 12.41 -20.33 -2.23
CA ASP A 66 11.44 -19.67 -3.11
C ASP A 66 11.86 -18.25 -3.47
N ALA A 67 12.38 -17.48 -2.51
CA ALA A 67 12.92 -16.15 -2.75
C ALA A 67 14.02 -16.19 -3.82
N ARG A 68 14.94 -17.17 -3.72
CA ARG A 68 15.99 -17.40 -4.72
C ARG A 68 15.43 -17.76 -6.09
N ALA A 69 14.44 -18.65 -6.15
CA ALA A 69 13.81 -19.05 -7.40
C ALA A 69 13.10 -17.87 -8.09
N LYS A 70 12.36 -17.06 -7.31
CA LYS A 70 11.70 -15.84 -7.80
C LYS A 70 12.69 -14.80 -8.28
N LEU A 71 13.73 -14.50 -7.49
CA LEU A 71 14.78 -13.56 -7.87
C LEU A 71 15.48 -13.98 -9.17
N SER A 72 15.84 -15.26 -9.30
CA SER A 72 16.46 -15.79 -10.52
C SER A 72 15.56 -15.62 -11.75
N ALA A 73 14.25 -15.83 -11.59
CA ALA A 73 13.27 -15.60 -12.65
C ALA A 73 13.17 -14.12 -13.02
N LEU A 74 13.09 -13.22 -12.03
CA LEU A 74 13.04 -11.78 -12.23
C LEU A 74 14.28 -11.26 -12.95
N LEU A 75 15.48 -11.68 -12.53
CA LEU A 75 16.74 -11.32 -13.18
C LEU A 75 16.80 -11.81 -14.63
N THR A 76 16.40 -13.06 -14.87
CA THR A 76 16.36 -13.64 -16.21
C THR A 76 15.37 -12.90 -17.11
N GLU A 77 14.16 -12.61 -16.61
CA GLU A 77 13.16 -11.85 -17.34
C GLU A 77 13.65 -10.43 -17.62
N ALA A 78 14.27 -9.78 -16.64
CA ALA A 78 14.86 -8.45 -16.79
C ALA A 78 16.09 -8.45 -17.72
N GLY A 79 16.74 -9.59 -17.96
CA GLY A 79 18.00 -9.69 -18.68
C GLY A 79 19.17 -9.12 -17.89
N ARG A 80 19.10 -9.19 -16.55
CA ARG A 80 20.06 -8.62 -15.60
C ARG A 80 20.79 -9.73 -14.85
N THR A 81 21.99 -9.42 -14.39
CA THR A 81 22.79 -10.30 -13.52
C THR A 81 22.83 -9.83 -12.07
N SER A 82 22.41 -8.59 -11.79
CA SER A 82 22.30 -8.00 -10.47
C SER A 82 20.97 -7.25 -10.35
N PRO A 83 20.31 -7.27 -9.18
CA PRO A 83 19.11 -6.47 -8.92
C PRO A 83 19.41 -4.98 -8.82
N LEU A 84 20.68 -4.60 -8.66
CA LEU A 84 21.13 -3.22 -8.56
C LEU A 84 21.72 -2.69 -9.87
N GLU A 85 21.76 -1.36 -9.97
CA GLU A 85 22.58 -0.60 -10.92
C GLU A 85 23.31 0.51 -10.17
N GLY A 86 24.59 0.28 -9.87
CA GLY A 86 25.27 1.06 -8.84
C GLY A 86 24.59 0.82 -7.49
N ASP A 87 24.27 1.90 -6.76
CA ASP A 87 23.62 1.82 -5.44
C ASP A 87 22.09 1.92 -5.51
N LYS A 88 21.49 1.79 -6.71
CA LYS A 88 20.05 1.95 -6.92
C LYS A 88 19.37 0.64 -7.32
N LEU A 89 18.15 0.45 -6.83
CA LEU A 89 17.30 -0.68 -7.20
C LEU A 89 16.86 -0.56 -8.66
N ALA A 90 17.30 -1.50 -9.49
CA ALA A 90 16.99 -1.54 -10.92
C ALA A 90 16.07 -2.70 -11.30
N LEU A 91 15.92 -3.69 -10.42
CA LEU A 91 14.99 -4.80 -10.56
C LEU A 91 13.73 -4.55 -9.72
N ASP A 92 12.55 -4.78 -10.30
CA ASP A 92 11.29 -4.70 -9.57
C ASP A 92 11.14 -5.93 -8.64
N LEU A 93 11.31 -5.70 -7.34
CA LEU A 93 11.15 -6.71 -6.29
C LEU A 93 9.75 -6.72 -5.67
N SER A 94 8.78 -5.96 -6.21
CA SER A 94 7.43 -5.85 -5.64
C SER A 94 6.66 -7.18 -5.59
N SER A 95 7.08 -8.17 -6.36
CA SER A 95 6.49 -9.52 -6.37
C SER A 95 6.97 -10.44 -5.24
N LEU A 96 8.08 -10.10 -4.57
CA LEU A 96 8.54 -10.80 -3.38
C LEU A 96 7.71 -10.35 -2.17
N ASP A 97 7.26 -11.28 -1.35
CA ASP A 97 6.59 -10.94 -0.10
C ASP A 97 7.58 -10.45 0.98
N ALA A 98 7.07 -9.95 2.10
CA ALA A 98 7.91 -9.39 3.16
C ALA A 98 8.87 -10.44 3.77
N ARG A 99 8.44 -11.70 3.89
CA ARG A 99 9.23 -12.78 4.48
C ARG A 99 10.30 -13.27 3.49
N GLU A 100 9.99 -13.27 2.20
CA GLU A 100 10.95 -13.53 1.11
C GLU A 100 12.01 -12.43 0.99
N LEU A 101 11.63 -11.17 1.14
CA LEU A 101 12.59 -10.06 1.18
C LEU A 101 13.49 -10.15 2.42
N PHE A 102 12.93 -10.44 3.58
CA PHE A 102 13.74 -10.65 4.79
C PHE A 102 14.69 -11.83 4.63
N ALA A 103 14.23 -12.94 4.03
CA ALA A 103 15.09 -14.08 3.70
C ALA A 103 16.24 -13.66 2.76
N MET A 104 15.94 -12.88 1.72
CA MET A 104 16.96 -12.35 0.80
C MET A 104 17.96 -11.41 1.49
N ALA A 105 17.51 -10.57 2.42
CA ALA A 105 18.35 -9.62 3.14
C ALA A 105 19.26 -10.28 4.20
N SER A 106 18.79 -11.36 4.82
CA SER A 106 19.39 -11.92 6.04
C SER A 106 20.22 -13.19 5.83
N ASP A 107 20.04 -13.90 4.71
CA ASP A 107 20.67 -15.19 4.48
C ASP A 107 21.95 -15.07 3.64
N ASP A 108 23.05 -15.64 4.14
CA ASP A 108 24.40 -15.58 3.54
C ASP A 108 24.51 -16.28 2.17
N SER A 109 23.48 -17.04 1.77
CA SER A 109 23.48 -17.67 0.46
C SER A 109 23.25 -16.66 -0.67
N PHE A 110 22.62 -15.52 -0.40
CA PHE A 110 22.44 -14.43 -1.36
C PHE A 110 23.72 -13.60 -1.49
N THR A 111 23.94 -12.98 -2.64
CA THR A 111 25.06 -12.07 -2.87
C THR A 111 24.82 -10.73 -2.16
N GLN A 112 25.88 -9.95 -1.94
CA GLN A 112 25.76 -8.64 -1.29
C GLN A 112 24.78 -7.71 -2.04
N ASP A 113 24.88 -7.62 -3.36
CA ASP A 113 23.95 -6.83 -4.18
C ASP A 113 22.48 -7.25 -3.97
N GLU A 114 22.23 -8.56 -3.80
CA GLU A 114 20.88 -9.08 -3.57
C GLU A 114 20.40 -8.76 -2.15
N GLN A 115 21.26 -8.87 -1.14
CA GLN A 115 20.96 -8.48 0.23
C GLN A 115 20.67 -6.97 0.33
N ASP A 116 21.51 -6.14 -0.30
CA ASP A 116 21.36 -4.68 -0.33
C ASP A 116 20.08 -4.27 -1.07
N ALA A 117 19.78 -4.91 -2.21
CA ALA A 117 18.53 -4.69 -2.93
C ALA A 117 17.29 -5.06 -2.10
N ALA A 118 17.36 -6.14 -1.32
CA ALA A 118 16.29 -6.54 -0.41
C ALA A 118 16.08 -5.47 0.67
N GLY A 119 17.17 -5.00 1.28
CA GLY A 119 17.15 -3.94 2.29
C GLY A 119 16.54 -2.65 1.76
N LEU A 120 16.93 -2.22 0.55
CA LEU A 120 16.36 -1.04 -0.11
C LEU A 120 14.86 -1.19 -0.37
N GLU A 121 14.39 -2.34 -0.86
CA GLU A 121 12.94 -2.55 -1.07
C GLU A 121 12.17 -2.62 0.25
N MET A 122 12.74 -3.24 1.30
CA MET A 122 12.13 -3.26 2.64
C MET A 122 12.00 -1.85 3.22
N GLN A 123 13.04 -1.03 3.13
CA GLN A 123 13.01 0.38 3.51
C GLN A 123 11.94 1.13 2.72
N ARG A 124 11.95 1.00 1.39
CA ARG A 124 10.96 1.63 0.51
C ARG A 124 9.52 1.28 0.89
N ARG A 125 9.26 0.02 1.26
CA ARG A 125 7.92 -0.43 1.72
C ARG A 125 7.52 0.19 3.06
N PHE A 126 8.45 0.31 3.99
CA PHE A 126 8.21 0.99 5.27
C PHE A 126 7.88 2.46 5.04
N GLU A 127 8.72 3.18 4.30
CA GLU A 127 8.51 4.59 4.00
C GLU A 127 7.21 4.84 3.21
N ALA A 128 6.89 3.97 2.26
CA ALA A 128 5.62 4.01 1.52
C ALA A 128 4.40 3.81 2.43
N ALA A 129 4.53 3.06 3.53
CA ALA A 129 3.49 2.91 4.54
C ALA A 129 3.32 4.19 5.39
N LEU A 130 4.42 4.89 5.65
CA LEU A 130 4.44 6.10 6.49
C LEU A 130 4.10 7.39 5.74
N ALA A 131 4.34 7.46 4.43
CA ALA A 131 4.17 8.68 3.65
C ALA A 131 2.79 9.35 3.79
N GLY A 132 1.72 8.55 3.73
CA GLY A 132 0.34 9.06 3.90
C GLY A 132 0.10 9.63 5.30
N PRO A 133 0.29 8.83 6.37
CA PRO A 133 0.18 9.31 7.75
C PRO A 133 1.11 10.49 8.09
N ALA A 134 2.31 10.55 7.50
CA ALA A 134 3.26 11.64 7.72
C ALA A 134 2.77 12.96 7.11
N ALA A 135 2.23 12.94 5.89
CA ALA A 135 1.62 14.14 5.30
C ALA A 135 0.40 14.62 6.10
N VAL A 136 -0.38 13.71 6.69
CA VAL A 136 -1.43 14.09 7.63
C VAL A 136 -0.83 14.71 8.90
N ALA A 137 0.24 14.13 9.45
CA ALA A 137 0.91 14.70 10.62
C ALA A 137 1.49 16.09 10.35
N GLU A 138 2.05 16.33 9.16
CA GLU A 138 2.56 17.64 8.74
C GLU A 138 1.48 18.72 8.74
N VAL A 139 0.31 18.44 8.17
CA VAL A 139 -0.79 19.41 8.09
C VAL A 139 -1.53 19.58 9.42
N THR A 140 -1.74 18.49 10.15
CA THR A 140 -2.53 18.48 11.38
C THR A 140 -1.73 18.81 12.64
N GLY A 141 -0.40 18.67 12.54
CA GLY A 141 0.54 18.62 13.66
C GLY A 141 0.40 17.37 14.53
N ASN A 142 -0.46 16.40 14.19
CA ASN A 142 -0.79 15.26 15.05
C ASN A 142 -0.06 13.98 14.60
N PHE A 143 0.84 13.47 15.45
CA PHE A 143 1.70 12.33 15.13
C PHE A 143 1.10 10.97 15.51
N THR A 144 -0.04 10.94 16.21
CA THR A 144 -0.66 9.68 16.70
C THR A 144 -0.97 8.73 15.55
N GLY A 145 -1.47 9.25 14.42
CA GLY A 145 -1.76 8.44 13.23
C GLY A 145 -0.50 7.83 12.61
N LEU A 146 0.60 8.60 12.58
CA LEU A 146 1.89 8.17 12.02
C LEU A 146 2.51 7.04 12.84
N TYR A 147 2.64 7.20 14.15
CA TYR A 147 3.19 6.15 15.02
C TYR A 147 2.29 4.92 15.14
N LYS A 148 0.97 5.08 14.97
CA LYS A 148 0.06 3.94 14.85
C LYS A 148 0.33 3.15 13.57
N ALA A 149 0.48 3.83 12.43
CA ALA A 149 0.78 3.17 11.16
C ALA A 149 2.14 2.45 11.20
N ALA A 150 3.15 3.05 11.82
CA ALA A 150 4.45 2.43 12.02
C ALA A 150 4.36 1.15 12.87
N ALA A 151 3.60 1.19 13.98
CA ALA A 151 3.34 -0.01 14.79
C ALA A 151 2.63 -1.10 13.98
N GLU A 152 1.57 -0.75 13.24
CA GLU A 152 0.83 -1.70 12.41
C GLU A 152 1.72 -2.34 11.32
N TYR A 153 2.63 -1.56 10.73
CA TYR A 153 3.61 -2.08 9.78
C TYR A 153 4.52 -3.11 10.46
N LEU A 154 5.21 -2.73 11.55
CA LEU A 154 6.13 -3.63 12.26
C LEU A 154 5.44 -4.88 12.79
N ASP A 155 4.21 -4.74 13.28
CA ASP A 155 3.40 -5.85 13.80
C ASP A 155 2.90 -6.78 12.67
N SER A 156 2.93 -6.35 11.40
CA SER A 156 2.58 -7.18 10.25
C SER A 156 3.72 -8.06 9.74
N LEU A 157 4.96 -7.83 10.19
CA LEU A 157 6.16 -8.53 9.73
C LEU A 157 6.23 -10.00 10.21
N GLY A 158 7.08 -10.78 9.55
CA GLY A 158 7.27 -12.21 9.82
C GLY A 158 7.90 -12.48 11.20
N ALA A 159 7.78 -13.72 11.68
CA ALA A 159 8.33 -14.12 12.98
C ALA A 159 9.87 -14.00 13.02
N GLU A 160 10.54 -14.24 11.90
CA GLU A 160 11.99 -14.16 11.79
C GLU A 160 12.49 -12.72 11.95
N GLU A 161 11.86 -11.77 11.27
CA GLU A 161 12.21 -10.35 11.36
C GLU A 161 11.93 -9.79 12.76
N LYS A 162 10.82 -10.21 13.38
CA LYS A 162 10.45 -9.85 14.76
C LYS A 162 11.42 -10.37 15.82
N ALA A 163 12.20 -11.40 15.51
CA ALA A 163 13.22 -11.90 16.41
C ALA A 163 14.52 -11.08 16.37
N GLY A 164 14.66 -10.17 15.39
CA GLY A 164 15.83 -9.31 15.22
C GLY A 164 15.94 -8.22 16.28
N ALA A 165 17.17 -7.87 16.65
CA ALA A 165 17.44 -6.84 17.66
C ALA A 165 16.90 -5.46 17.24
N ASP A 166 17.08 -5.08 15.97
CA ASP A 166 16.64 -3.80 15.43
C ASP A 166 15.11 -3.66 15.46
N TRP A 167 14.39 -4.74 15.11
CA TRP A 167 12.93 -4.75 15.22
C TRP A 167 12.48 -4.57 16.68
N ILE A 168 13.09 -5.28 17.62
CA ILE A 168 12.76 -5.20 19.05
C ILE A 168 12.98 -3.78 19.57
N ALA A 169 14.12 -3.17 19.24
CA ALA A 169 14.46 -1.81 19.63
C ALA A 169 13.48 -0.79 19.02
N GLY A 170 13.23 -0.87 17.71
CA GLY A 170 12.30 0.02 17.02
C GLY A 170 10.85 -0.12 17.52
N ARG A 171 10.39 -1.34 17.79
CA ARG A 171 9.04 -1.55 18.34
C ARG A 171 8.90 -1.01 19.76
N ALA A 172 9.96 -1.08 20.56
CA ALA A 172 10.01 -0.47 21.90
C ALA A 172 9.97 1.06 21.81
N ALA A 173 10.74 1.68 20.90
CA ALA A 173 10.71 3.11 20.65
C ALA A 173 9.31 3.59 20.23
N ILE A 174 8.67 2.90 19.26
CA ILE A 174 7.29 3.22 18.86
C ILE A 174 6.32 3.11 20.04
N THR A 175 6.47 2.09 20.90
CA THR A 175 5.62 1.93 22.08
C THR A 175 5.78 3.09 23.05
N GLU A 176 7.01 3.58 23.24
CA GLU A 176 7.27 4.75 24.08
C GLU A 176 6.72 6.04 23.47
N ALA A 177 6.93 6.25 22.17
CA ALA A 177 6.35 7.38 21.44
C ALA A 177 4.82 7.41 21.57
N GLN A 178 4.15 6.26 21.42
CA GLN A 178 2.70 6.16 21.58
C GLN A 178 2.24 6.55 22.99
N LYS A 179 3.02 6.29 24.05
CA LYS A 179 2.70 6.78 25.41
C LYS A 179 2.81 8.30 25.49
N GLN A 180 3.86 8.88 24.93
CA GLN A 180 4.04 10.35 24.92
C GLN A 180 2.90 11.04 24.17
N LEU A 181 2.47 10.48 23.04
CA LEU A 181 1.38 11.01 22.22
C LEU A 181 -0.01 10.91 22.85
N GLN A 182 -0.20 10.08 23.88
CA GLN A 182 -1.44 10.10 24.67
C GLN A 182 -1.59 11.42 25.44
N ALA A 183 -0.48 11.99 25.91
CA ALA A 183 -0.48 13.26 26.63
C ALA A 183 -0.32 14.46 25.69
N ALA A 184 0.54 14.34 24.68
CA ALA A 184 0.90 15.42 23.78
C ALA A 184 0.85 14.97 22.31
N PRO A 185 -0.35 14.73 21.74
CA PRO A 185 -0.50 14.21 20.38
C PRO A 185 0.08 15.13 19.30
N LYS A 186 0.31 16.41 19.63
CA LYS A 186 0.83 17.44 18.72
C LYS A 186 2.31 17.78 18.92
N THR A 187 3.01 16.98 19.72
CA THR A 187 4.44 17.17 19.98
C THR A 187 5.17 15.95 19.41
N MET A 188 6.24 16.19 18.65
CA MET A 188 7.09 15.11 18.15
C MET A 188 7.65 14.33 19.35
N PRO A 189 7.47 13.00 19.41
CA PRO A 189 8.00 12.20 20.50
C PRO A 189 9.52 12.17 20.52
N ASP A 190 10.10 12.07 21.71
CA ASP A 190 11.50 11.74 21.91
C ASP A 190 11.59 10.28 22.37
N ALA A 191 11.61 9.35 21.40
CA ALA A 191 11.57 7.92 21.65
C ALA A 191 12.95 7.23 21.52
N GLY A 192 14.02 8.03 21.46
CA GLY A 192 15.40 7.54 21.36
C GLY A 192 15.89 7.33 19.92
N ALA A 193 17.14 6.90 19.80
CA ALA A 193 17.84 6.77 18.51
C ALA A 193 17.29 5.64 17.62
N ASP A 194 16.66 4.64 18.22
CA ASP A 194 16.07 3.50 17.50
C ASP A 194 14.66 3.79 16.98
N ASP A 195 14.18 5.02 17.04
CA ASP A 195 12.85 5.39 16.54
C ASP A 195 12.83 5.43 15.00
N PRO A 196 12.16 4.46 14.35
CA PRO A 196 12.16 4.38 12.90
C PRO A 196 11.29 5.48 12.26
N VAL A 197 10.34 6.06 13.00
CA VAL A 197 9.53 7.18 12.51
C VAL A 197 10.34 8.47 12.50
N ALA A 198 11.11 8.73 13.57
CA ALA A 198 12.01 9.88 13.62
C ALA A 198 13.08 9.80 12.54
N LEU A 199 13.67 8.61 12.33
CA LEU A 199 14.61 8.37 11.23
C LEU A 199 13.98 8.66 9.87
N TYR A 200 12.78 8.12 9.61
CA TYR A 200 12.05 8.38 8.38
C TYR A 200 11.83 9.88 8.13
N LEU A 201 11.35 10.62 9.13
CA LEU A 201 11.11 12.06 9.00
C LEU A 201 12.42 12.84 8.73
N ALA A 202 13.53 12.43 9.35
CA ALA A 202 14.84 13.02 9.10
C ALA A 202 15.33 12.75 7.66
N LEU A 203 15.13 11.53 7.14
CA LEU A 203 15.44 11.18 5.75
C LEU A 203 14.60 12.00 4.75
N VAL A 204 13.31 12.17 5.02
CA VAL A 204 12.43 13.02 4.21
C VAL A 204 12.91 14.48 4.21
N GLU A 205 13.29 15.02 5.37
CA GLU A 205 13.81 16.39 5.49
C GLU A 205 15.16 16.56 4.76
N ALA A 206 16.01 15.53 4.79
CA ALA A 206 17.28 15.50 4.06
C ALA A 206 17.12 15.29 2.55
N GLY A 207 15.92 14.91 2.07
CA GLY A 207 15.70 14.51 0.68
C GLY A 207 16.30 13.15 0.33
N GLU A 208 16.55 12.31 1.34
CA GLU A 208 17.17 10.98 1.26
C GLU A 208 16.16 9.84 1.45
N ALA A 209 14.87 10.15 1.47
CA ALA A 209 13.81 9.15 1.46
C ALA A 209 13.92 8.26 0.20
N ALA A 210 13.59 6.97 0.36
CA ALA A 210 13.69 5.96 -0.67
C ALA A 210 12.93 6.38 -1.94
N GLU A 211 13.68 6.64 -3.01
CA GLU A 211 13.09 6.96 -4.29
C GLU A 211 12.33 5.76 -4.85
N PRO A 212 11.11 5.95 -5.38
CA PRO A 212 10.46 4.91 -6.16
C PRO A 212 11.35 4.50 -7.35
N GLN A 213 11.33 3.21 -7.72
CA GLN A 213 12.01 2.74 -8.92
C GLN A 213 11.65 3.60 -10.15
N ALA A 214 12.63 3.89 -11.00
CA ALA A 214 12.43 4.68 -12.21
C ALA A 214 11.25 4.17 -13.03
N ILE A 215 10.38 5.08 -13.47
CA ILE A 215 9.13 4.70 -14.13
C ILE A 215 9.38 4.01 -15.47
N GLU A 216 10.52 4.27 -16.10
CA GLU A 216 11.02 3.65 -17.32
C GLU A 216 11.39 2.18 -17.12
N ASP A 217 11.99 1.83 -15.97
CA ASP A 217 12.29 0.44 -15.61
C ASP A 217 11.00 -0.33 -15.34
N VAL A 218 10.06 0.32 -14.62
CA VAL A 218 8.71 -0.23 -14.40
C VAL A 218 7.98 -0.44 -15.73
N ALA A 219 8.10 0.49 -16.68
CA ALA A 219 7.52 0.34 -18.03
C ALA A 219 8.14 -0.85 -18.77
N THR A 220 9.45 -1.01 -18.71
CA THR A 220 10.16 -2.13 -19.35
C THR A 220 9.70 -3.48 -18.78
N GLY A 221 9.55 -3.58 -17.46
CA GLY A 221 8.98 -4.76 -16.81
C GLY A 221 7.52 -5.02 -17.23
N ALA A 222 6.70 -3.96 -17.23
CA ALA A 222 5.29 -4.04 -17.62
C ALA A 222 5.10 -4.57 -19.06
N ARG A 223 5.94 -4.11 -20.00
CA ARG A 223 5.94 -4.58 -21.39
C ARG A 223 6.22 -6.08 -21.49
N LYS A 224 7.26 -6.56 -20.80
CA LYS A 224 7.61 -8.00 -20.77
C LYS A 224 6.50 -8.86 -20.18
N THR A 225 5.88 -8.39 -19.10
CA THR A 225 4.72 -9.07 -18.51
C THR A 225 3.55 -9.14 -19.50
N LEU A 226 3.22 -8.03 -20.17
CA LEU A 226 2.15 -8.02 -21.18
C LEU A 226 2.47 -8.93 -22.38
N ASP A 227 3.71 -8.93 -22.85
CA ASP A 227 4.15 -9.80 -23.95
C ASP A 227 4.05 -11.27 -23.59
N THR A 228 4.37 -11.63 -22.35
CA THR A 228 4.20 -12.99 -21.84
C THR A 228 2.72 -13.38 -21.81
N LEU A 229 1.85 -12.50 -21.31
CA LEU A 229 0.40 -12.73 -21.30
C LEU A 229 -0.17 -12.90 -22.71
N TYR A 230 0.34 -12.13 -23.68
CA TYR A 230 -0.04 -12.25 -25.08
C TYR A 230 0.44 -13.57 -25.68
N ALA A 231 1.70 -13.93 -25.46
CA ALA A 231 2.27 -15.19 -25.92
C ALA A 231 1.51 -16.39 -25.36
N ASP A 232 1.12 -16.36 -24.10
CA ASP A 232 0.37 -17.43 -23.46
C ASP A 232 -1.07 -17.54 -24.00
N ALA A 233 -1.73 -16.40 -24.27
CA ALA A 233 -3.02 -16.40 -24.97
C ALA A 233 -2.92 -17.05 -26.35
N ILE A 234 -1.89 -16.68 -27.12
CA ILE A 234 -1.64 -17.21 -28.47
C ILE A 234 -1.32 -18.70 -28.42
N LYS A 235 -0.47 -19.15 -27.50
CA LYS A 235 -0.18 -20.59 -27.27
C LYS A 235 -1.44 -21.38 -26.92
N ALA A 236 -2.37 -20.77 -26.20
CA ALA A 236 -3.68 -21.35 -25.90
C ALA A 236 -4.67 -21.28 -27.08
N GLY A 237 -4.24 -20.83 -28.26
CA GLY A 237 -5.07 -20.73 -29.46
C GLY A 237 -6.09 -19.59 -29.43
N LYS A 238 -5.89 -18.59 -28.58
CA LYS A 238 -6.81 -17.46 -28.37
C LYS A 238 -6.16 -16.12 -28.70
N VAL A 239 -6.97 -15.16 -29.13
CA VAL A 239 -6.51 -13.78 -29.35
C VAL A 239 -6.54 -13.02 -28.01
N PRO A 240 -5.45 -12.35 -27.60
CA PRO A 240 -5.47 -11.50 -26.41
C PRO A 240 -6.42 -10.31 -26.63
N THR A 241 -7.19 -9.95 -25.61
CA THR A 241 -8.14 -8.84 -25.70
C THR A 241 -8.39 -8.18 -24.36
N PHE A 242 -8.67 -6.88 -24.38
CA PHE A 242 -9.11 -6.12 -23.20
C PHE A 242 -10.63 -6.10 -23.03
N ASN A 243 -11.36 -6.78 -23.91
CA ASN A 243 -12.81 -6.93 -23.76
C ASN A 243 -13.12 -8.05 -22.77
N LYS A 244 -13.60 -7.67 -21.57
CA LYS A 244 -14.01 -8.61 -20.51
C LYS A 244 -15.17 -9.53 -20.93
N SER A 245 -15.99 -9.12 -21.88
CA SER A 245 -17.12 -9.89 -22.40
C SER A 245 -16.73 -10.82 -23.57
N THR A 246 -15.43 -11.02 -23.81
CA THR A 246 -14.97 -11.91 -24.89
C THR A 246 -15.39 -13.37 -24.66
N THR A 247 -15.85 -14.03 -25.71
CA THR A 247 -16.11 -15.49 -25.74
C THR A 247 -15.09 -16.25 -26.58
N VAL A 248 -14.33 -15.53 -27.41
CA VAL A 248 -13.38 -16.09 -28.39
C VAL A 248 -11.91 -15.81 -28.06
N GLY A 249 -11.65 -14.82 -27.20
CA GLY A 249 -10.30 -14.39 -26.82
C GLY A 249 -9.94 -14.74 -25.37
N THR A 250 -8.72 -14.37 -24.99
CA THR A 250 -8.27 -14.36 -23.60
C THR A 250 -8.32 -12.93 -23.08
N TYR A 251 -9.15 -12.69 -22.06
CA TYR A 251 -9.21 -11.38 -21.42
C TYR A 251 -7.93 -11.10 -20.64
N ILE A 252 -7.28 -9.99 -20.96
CA ILE A 252 -6.09 -9.50 -20.28
C ILE A 252 -6.55 -8.50 -19.21
N ASP A 253 -6.51 -8.94 -17.96
CA ASP A 253 -7.07 -8.19 -16.85
C ASP A 253 -6.09 -7.18 -16.28
N MET A 254 -6.13 -5.96 -16.82
CA MET A 254 -5.29 -4.84 -16.35
C MET A 254 -5.53 -4.50 -14.88
N SER A 255 -6.69 -4.82 -14.30
CA SER A 255 -6.97 -4.53 -12.88
C SER A 255 -6.03 -5.28 -11.92
N LYS A 256 -5.39 -6.36 -12.38
CA LYS A 256 -4.43 -7.13 -11.58
C LYS A 256 -3.05 -6.50 -11.50
N PHE A 257 -2.75 -5.54 -12.38
CA PHE A 257 -1.47 -4.86 -12.38
C PHE A 257 -1.38 -3.88 -11.17
N PRO A 258 -0.22 -3.77 -10.52
CA PRO A 258 0.02 -2.74 -9.51
C PRO A 258 -0.21 -1.33 -10.06
N SER A 259 -0.62 -0.36 -9.24
CA SER A 259 -0.96 0.97 -9.76
C SER A 259 0.26 1.71 -10.33
N ARG A 260 1.47 1.46 -9.82
CA ARG A 260 2.71 2.01 -10.40
C ARG A 260 2.96 1.45 -11.81
N THR A 261 2.75 0.15 -12.00
CA THR A 261 2.81 -0.51 -13.31
C THR A 261 1.72 0.00 -14.27
N LEU A 262 0.50 0.22 -13.78
CA LEU A 262 -0.54 0.86 -14.57
C LEU A 262 -0.16 2.29 -14.96
N SER A 263 0.46 3.03 -14.04
CA SER A 263 0.89 4.42 -14.29
C SER A 263 2.01 4.47 -15.33
N SER A 264 2.96 3.54 -15.31
CA SER A 264 4.00 3.46 -16.34
C SER A 264 3.43 3.19 -17.73
N ILE A 265 2.41 2.33 -17.83
CA ILE A 265 1.67 2.08 -19.08
C ILE A 265 0.87 3.31 -19.51
N VAL A 266 0.19 4.00 -18.59
CA VAL A 266 -0.65 5.17 -18.90
C VAL A 266 0.18 6.36 -19.38
N LEU A 267 1.32 6.61 -18.74
CA LEU A 267 2.21 7.71 -19.12
C LEU A 267 2.98 7.40 -20.41
N ASP A 268 3.30 6.13 -20.66
CA ASP A 268 3.99 5.63 -21.85
C ASP A 268 5.18 6.51 -22.26
N ALA A 269 5.99 6.92 -21.28
CA ALA A 269 7.14 7.80 -21.50
C ALA A 269 8.15 7.21 -22.50
N THR A 270 8.15 5.88 -22.66
CA THR A 270 9.04 5.12 -23.55
C THR A 270 8.43 4.79 -24.91
N GLY A 271 7.14 5.05 -25.14
CA GLY A 271 6.44 4.74 -26.40
C GLY A 271 6.33 3.24 -26.69
N GLN A 272 6.32 2.39 -25.66
CA GLN A 272 6.32 0.93 -25.77
C GLN A 272 4.93 0.30 -25.73
N PHE A 273 3.89 1.09 -25.45
CA PHE A 273 2.52 0.62 -25.33
C PHE A 273 1.62 1.09 -26.47
N THR A 274 0.73 0.21 -26.89
CA THR A 274 -0.30 0.54 -27.87
C THR A 274 -1.39 1.40 -27.23
N THR A 275 -2.12 2.17 -28.04
CA THR A 275 -3.25 2.98 -27.57
C THR A 275 -4.31 2.15 -26.83
N GLN A 276 -4.48 0.87 -27.20
CA GLN A 276 -5.43 -0.03 -26.56
C GLN A 276 -4.95 -0.44 -25.16
N GLU A 277 -3.66 -0.74 -25.00
CA GLU A 277 -3.05 -1.02 -23.70
C GLU A 277 -3.12 0.20 -22.77
N VAL A 278 -2.75 1.38 -23.28
CA VAL A 278 -2.84 2.65 -22.54
C VAL A 278 -4.28 2.92 -22.09
N SER A 279 -5.26 2.75 -22.98
CA SER A 279 -6.68 2.95 -22.64
C SER A 279 -7.19 1.96 -21.59
N ALA A 280 -6.79 0.68 -21.69
CA ALA A 280 -7.18 -0.35 -20.73
C ALA A 280 -6.53 -0.11 -19.36
N ALA A 281 -5.24 0.25 -19.33
CA ALA A 281 -4.52 0.60 -18.11
C ALA A 281 -5.10 1.85 -17.45
N ASN A 282 -5.44 2.89 -18.22
CA ASN A 282 -6.07 4.11 -17.71
C ASN A 282 -7.44 3.82 -17.09
N THR A 283 -8.23 2.93 -17.71
CA THR A 283 -9.51 2.50 -17.15
C THR A 283 -9.31 1.80 -15.80
N ALA A 284 -8.40 0.82 -15.74
CA ALA A 284 -8.09 0.12 -14.50
C ALA A 284 -7.54 1.06 -13.41
N LEU A 285 -6.70 2.03 -13.76
CA LEU A 285 -6.14 2.99 -12.82
C LEU A 285 -7.20 3.94 -12.26
N ARG A 286 -8.12 4.42 -13.11
CA ARG A 286 -9.27 5.23 -12.69
C ARG A 286 -10.21 4.48 -11.78
N ASP A 287 -10.48 3.22 -12.08
CA ASP A 287 -11.30 2.36 -11.23
C ASP A 287 -10.64 2.22 -9.84
N LYS A 288 -9.33 1.97 -9.78
CA LYS A 288 -8.57 1.91 -8.52
C LYS A 288 -8.60 3.23 -7.75
N SER A 289 -8.40 4.35 -8.44
CA SER A 289 -8.46 5.68 -7.83
C SER A 289 -9.84 6.03 -7.29
N GLY A 290 -10.91 5.77 -8.05
CA GLY A 290 -12.28 5.97 -7.60
C GLY A 290 -12.65 5.08 -6.43
N ALA A 291 -12.20 3.82 -6.46
CA ALA A 291 -12.37 2.86 -5.39
C ALA A 291 -11.67 3.32 -4.09
N ALA A 292 -10.44 3.83 -4.19
CA ALA A 292 -9.70 4.40 -3.05
C ALA A 292 -10.40 5.63 -2.46
N LEU A 293 -10.88 6.55 -3.31
CA LEU A 293 -11.65 7.72 -2.87
C LEU A 293 -12.95 7.34 -2.17
N LEU A 294 -13.67 6.36 -2.73
CA LEU A 294 -14.91 5.85 -2.13
C LEU A 294 -14.66 5.20 -0.77
N ALA A 295 -13.60 4.40 -0.64
CA ALA A 295 -13.20 3.83 0.65
C ALA A 295 -12.85 4.94 1.66
N GLY A 296 -12.09 5.95 1.24
CA GLY A 296 -11.77 7.12 2.05
C GLY A 296 -13.02 7.89 2.50
N PHE A 297 -14.00 8.05 1.62
CA PHE A 297 -15.29 8.66 1.94
C PHE A 297 -16.11 7.82 2.92
N GLN A 298 -16.24 6.52 2.69
CA GLN A 298 -16.98 5.61 3.58
C GLN A 298 -16.35 5.54 4.98
N ASN A 299 -15.02 5.54 5.06
CA ASN A 299 -14.29 5.56 6.32
C ASN A 299 -14.51 6.89 7.06
N ALA A 300 -14.48 8.02 6.34
CA ALA A 300 -14.79 9.32 6.92
C ALA A 300 -16.25 9.42 7.39
N ALA A 301 -17.20 8.86 6.65
CA ALA A 301 -18.62 8.87 7.03
C ALA A 301 -18.92 8.05 8.30
N LYS A 302 -18.09 7.04 8.60
CA LYS A 302 -18.14 6.28 9.86
C LYS A 302 -17.42 6.99 11.01
N SER A 303 -16.63 8.01 10.71
CA SER A 303 -15.89 8.78 11.69
C SER A 303 -16.77 9.90 12.25
N SER A 304 -16.64 10.15 13.55
CA SER A 304 -17.19 11.36 14.17
C SER A 304 -16.32 12.61 13.92
N ASP A 305 -15.19 12.46 13.24
CA ASP A 305 -14.28 13.56 12.87
C ASP A 305 -14.70 14.17 11.51
N PRO A 306 -15.20 15.41 11.49
CA PRO A 306 -15.61 16.09 10.26
C PRO A 306 -14.44 16.38 9.30
N THR A 307 -13.20 16.26 9.77
CA THR A 307 -12.00 16.47 8.97
C THR A 307 -11.45 15.17 8.35
N ALA A 308 -11.99 14.00 8.72
CA ALA A 308 -11.48 12.69 8.33
C ALA A 308 -11.40 12.49 6.80
N PHE A 309 -12.36 13.04 6.05
CA PHE A 309 -12.33 12.93 4.59
C PHE A 309 -11.14 13.70 3.98
N SER A 310 -10.88 14.90 4.49
CA SER A 310 -9.75 15.72 4.02
C SER A 310 -8.42 15.06 4.39
N GLN A 311 -8.30 14.49 5.59
CA GLN A 311 -7.14 13.70 6.01
C GLN A 311 -6.92 12.47 5.12
N ASN A 312 -7.98 11.76 4.73
CA ASN A 312 -7.87 10.61 3.83
C ASN A 312 -7.37 11.02 2.44
N ILE A 313 -7.81 12.15 1.89
CA ILE A 313 -7.30 12.66 0.59
C ILE A 313 -5.81 13.00 0.71
N MET A 314 -5.41 13.73 1.76
CA MET A 314 -4.01 14.10 1.97
C MET A 314 -3.11 12.86 2.08
N SER A 315 -3.56 11.87 2.84
CA SER A 315 -2.85 10.59 3.01
C SER A 315 -2.70 9.82 1.70
N ILE A 316 -3.79 9.67 0.92
CA ILE A 316 -3.74 8.98 -0.37
C ILE A 316 -2.80 9.71 -1.33
N PHE A 317 -2.93 11.03 -1.47
CA PHE A 317 -2.10 11.83 -2.37
C PHE A 317 -0.61 11.69 -2.05
N ALA A 318 -0.24 11.84 -0.78
CA ALA A 318 1.16 11.73 -0.35
C ALA A 318 1.73 10.33 -0.53
N SER A 319 0.91 9.28 -0.40
CA SER A 319 1.34 7.89 -0.60
C SER A 319 1.55 7.48 -2.07
N MET A 320 1.18 8.35 -3.02
CA MET A 320 1.41 8.16 -4.45
C MET A 320 2.68 8.88 -4.89
N SER A 321 3.42 8.30 -5.83
CA SER A 321 4.49 9.00 -6.55
C SER A 321 3.95 10.11 -7.47
N ALA A 322 4.84 11.00 -7.94
CA ALA A 322 4.48 12.04 -8.91
C ALA A 322 3.88 11.45 -10.20
N GLU A 323 4.46 10.36 -10.70
CA GLU A 323 3.99 9.67 -11.90
C GLU A 323 2.61 9.06 -11.70
N GLU A 324 2.37 8.44 -10.53
CA GLU A 324 1.07 7.87 -10.21
C GLU A 324 -0.01 8.94 -10.07
N ARG A 325 0.32 10.09 -9.45
CA ARG A 325 -0.61 11.22 -9.35
C ARG A 325 -0.98 11.74 -10.73
N GLN A 326 0.02 11.93 -11.59
CA GLN A 326 -0.19 12.38 -12.96
C GLN A 326 -1.07 11.39 -13.75
N ALA A 327 -0.73 10.10 -13.71
CA ALA A 327 -1.47 9.06 -14.43
C ALA A 327 -2.91 8.90 -13.93
N ALA A 328 -3.12 8.99 -12.62
CA ALA A 328 -4.44 8.91 -12.00
C ALA A 328 -5.26 10.21 -12.12
N GLY A 329 -4.66 11.31 -12.58
CA GLY A 329 -5.30 12.62 -12.67
C GLY A 329 -5.47 13.34 -11.33
N TRP A 330 -4.70 12.96 -10.31
CA TRP A 330 -4.66 13.68 -9.04
C TRP A 330 -3.78 14.92 -9.18
N SER A 331 -4.40 16.09 -9.06
CA SER A 331 -3.70 17.37 -9.22
C SER A 331 -3.31 17.97 -7.87
N GLU A 332 -2.25 18.78 -7.85
CA GLU A 332 -1.86 19.58 -6.69
C GLU A 332 -3.01 20.48 -6.21
N LYS A 333 -3.81 21.00 -7.13
CA LYS A 333 -5.01 21.79 -6.80
C LYS A 333 -6.05 20.99 -6.03
N PHE A 334 -6.20 19.70 -6.35
CA PHE A 334 -7.10 18.81 -5.60
C PHE A 334 -6.57 18.56 -4.19
N TYR A 335 -5.26 18.34 -4.04
CA TYR A 335 -4.61 18.24 -2.73
C TYR A 335 -4.78 19.52 -1.91
N GLN A 336 -4.49 20.69 -2.47
CA GLN A 336 -4.65 21.98 -1.79
C GLN A 336 -6.10 22.22 -1.34
N ALA A 337 -7.08 21.85 -2.17
CA ALA A 337 -8.49 21.95 -1.77
C ALA A 337 -8.83 21.08 -0.54
N ALA A 338 -8.20 19.91 -0.40
CA ALA A 338 -8.34 19.07 0.78
C ALA A 338 -7.67 19.72 2.02
N VAL A 339 -6.48 20.30 1.87
CA VAL A 339 -5.79 21.04 2.94
C VAL A 339 -6.61 22.25 3.42
N ASP A 340 -7.18 23.02 2.49
CA ASP A 340 -8.01 24.18 2.80
C ASP A 340 -9.32 23.78 3.50
N SER A 341 -9.93 22.69 3.04
CA SER A 341 -11.11 22.08 3.64
C SER A 341 -10.84 21.61 5.07
N TYR A 342 -9.70 20.92 5.30
CA TYR A 342 -9.25 20.53 6.64
C TYR A 342 -9.11 21.76 7.54
N THR A 343 -8.37 22.78 7.09
CA THR A 343 -8.07 23.98 7.86
C THR A 343 -9.33 24.75 8.24
N THR A 344 -10.26 24.90 7.29
CA THR A 344 -11.54 25.58 7.51
C THR A 344 -12.40 24.83 8.52
N THR A 345 -12.53 23.51 8.33
CA THR A 345 -13.35 22.66 9.22
C THR A 345 -12.78 22.65 10.64
N SER A 346 -11.46 22.51 10.78
CA SER A 346 -10.77 22.54 12.08
C SER A 346 -10.99 23.87 12.81
N LYS A 347 -10.88 25.01 12.10
CA LYS A 347 -11.18 26.34 12.66
C LYS A 347 -12.62 26.47 13.12
N LEU A 348 -13.58 26.00 12.32
CA LEU A 348 -15.00 26.03 12.70
C LEU A 348 -15.26 25.19 13.96
N THR A 349 -14.71 23.98 14.04
CA THR A 349 -14.83 23.14 15.25
C THR A 349 -14.20 23.81 16.47
N GLN A 350 -13.05 24.46 16.33
CA GLN A 350 -12.43 25.24 17.41
C GLN A 350 -13.30 26.42 17.84
N MET A 351 -13.89 27.17 16.89
CA MET A 351 -14.81 28.25 17.19
C MET A 351 -16.07 27.76 17.92
N PHE A 352 -16.64 26.62 17.51
CA PHE A 352 -17.78 26.02 18.21
C PHE A 352 -17.41 25.52 19.61
N ALA A 353 -16.22 24.94 19.78
CA ALA A 353 -15.73 24.53 21.11
C ALA A 353 -15.50 25.75 22.02
N GLN A 354 -14.98 26.85 21.49
CA GLN A 354 -14.79 28.10 22.22
C GLN A 354 -16.15 28.77 22.56
N ALA A 355 -17.09 28.81 21.61
CA ALA A 355 -18.42 29.39 21.83
C ALA A 355 -19.31 28.53 22.75
N GLY A 356 -19.12 27.21 22.76
CA GLY A 356 -19.83 26.27 23.64
C GLY A 356 -19.24 26.15 25.05
N GLY A 357 -18.01 26.64 25.27
CA GLY A 357 -17.31 26.62 26.56
C GLY A 357 -17.81 27.65 27.59
N ASP A 358 -18.54 28.68 27.16
CA ASP A 358 -19.07 29.75 28.02
C ASP A 358 -20.60 29.62 28.27
N SER A 359 -21.16 28.42 28.20
CA SER A 359 -22.59 28.17 28.44
C SER A 359 -22.99 28.21 29.93
N THR A 360 -22.36 29.07 30.73
CA THR A 360 -22.96 29.62 31.97
C THR A 360 -23.48 31.04 31.78
N GLY A 361 -23.18 31.72 30.65
CA GLY A 361 -23.66 33.08 30.38
C GLY A 361 -24.92 33.17 29.51
N PHE A 362 -25.09 32.27 28.54
CA PHE A 362 -26.14 32.40 27.51
C PHE A 362 -27.57 32.10 28.04
N LEU A 363 -27.71 31.19 29.00
CA LEU A 363 -29.00 30.91 29.66
C LEU A 363 -29.45 32.01 30.64
N SER A 364 -28.55 32.93 31.03
CA SER A 364 -28.90 34.10 31.85
C SER A 364 -29.50 35.25 31.01
N TRP A 365 -29.20 35.29 29.70
CA TRP A 365 -29.68 36.34 28.80
C TRP A 365 -31.11 36.09 28.27
N MET A 366 -31.55 34.84 28.17
CA MET A 366 -32.95 34.50 27.82
C MET A 366 -33.87 34.34 29.06
N GLY A 367 -33.38 34.70 30.24
CA GLY A 367 -34.09 34.61 31.52
C GLY A 367 -34.44 35.96 32.14
N LYS A 368 -34.79 36.97 31.35
CA LYS A 368 -35.46 38.19 31.82
C LYS A 368 -36.61 38.61 30.91
#